data_AF-A0A957QA28-F1
#
_entry.id   AF-A0A957QA28-F1
#
_cell.length_a   1.000
_cell.length_b   1.000
_cell.length_c   1.000
_cell.angle_alpha   90.00
_cell.angle_beta   90.00
_cell.angle_gamma   90.00
#
_symmetry.space_group_name_H-M   'P 1'
#
loop_
_entity.id
_entity.type
_entity.pdbx_description
1 polymer ?
#
loop_
_entity_poly.entity_id
_entity_poly.type
_entity_poly.pdbx_seq_one_letter_code
_entity_poly.pdbx_strand_id
1 'polypeptide(L)'
;MNVYENFDLLITQHGGGYSAHVIASPVGQERHDFTLDFTEQELRTFFWLSGRALRLVRLVATSATSSALTPTTFGERLYDAVVAGPVRTQLRRSLDAVAAQDKGLRIRLWLSHVPELAELPWEYLYATDLGRALANATETPVVRYLDLAEPEAIMTMRPPLRILGIVSDPSDAPHLNVEQEWRQLHDALADLASRGLVTLERLSEPTVAALQRRLRRDPIHVVHFIGHGDFVEERGGALLFEDESGASRPISAEELAMLLQSHRSLRLAFLNACQGAQSAHTNPFAGVAQKLVQQGLPSVLAMQFPVSDRSAITLAREFYRALA
;
A
#
# COMPACT_ATOMS: atom_id res chain seq x y z
N MET A 1 14.50 17.21 0.32
CA MET A 1 14.23 15.81 -0.08
C MET A 1 15.29 14.99 0.60
N ASN A 2 14.93 14.09 1.52
CA ASN A 2 15.92 13.25 2.18
C ASN A 2 16.55 12.33 1.13
N VAL A 3 17.88 12.29 1.08
CA VAL A 3 18.63 11.37 0.24
C VAL A 3 18.75 10.06 1.02
N TYR A 4 18.43 8.93 0.38
CA TYR A 4 18.46 7.61 1.01
C TYR A 4 19.48 6.71 0.31
N GLU A 5 20.25 5.97 1.09
CA GLU A 5 20.93 4.74 0.62
C GLU A 5 20.01 3.53 0.84
N ASN A 6 20.24 2.42 0.13
CA ASN A 6 19.41 1.22 0.25
C ASN A 6 20.04 0.17 1.18
N PHE A 7 19.18 -0.50 1.94
CA PHE A 7 19.46 -1.77 2.60
C PHE A 7 18.52 -2.83 2.03
N ASP A 8 19.02 -3.62 1.10
CA ASP A 8 18.27 -4.64 0.36
C ASP A 8 18.30 -5.97 1.09
N LEU A 9 17.16 -6.34 1.67
CA LEU A 9 16.98 -7.56 2.42
C LEU A 9 16.13 -8.56 1.61
N LEU A 10 16.80 -9.55 1.04
CA LEU A 10 16.17 -10.69 0.36
C LEU A 10 15.83 -11.79 1.35
N ILE A 11 14.56 -12.20 1.34
CA ILE A 11 14.11 -13.35 2.13
C ILE A 11 13.78 -14.51 1.19
N THR A 12 14.39 -15.66 1.45
CA THR A 12 14.16 -16.91 0.71
C THR A 12 13.88 -18.05 1.66
N GLN A 13 13.14 -19.06 1.21
CA GLN A 13 13.00 -20.31 1.95
C GLN A 13 14.36 -21.03 2.02
N HIS A 14 14.72 -21.54 3.20
CA HIS A 14 15.96 -22.30 3.40
C HIS A 14 15.76 -23.39 4.46
N GLY A 15 15.88 -24.65 4.06
CA GLY A 15 15.59 -25.78 4.94
C GLY A 15 14.14 -25.75 5.45
N GLY A 16 13.96 -25.97 6.75
CA GLY A 16 12.65 -25.90 7.43
C GLY A 16 12.23 -24.48 7.85
N GLY A 17 12.95 -23.44 7.42
CA GLY A 17 12.67 -22.05 7.77
C GLY A 17 13.01 -21.10 6.63
N TYR A 18 13.61 -19.97 6.98
CA TYR A 18 13.90 -18.88 6.07
C TYR A 18 15.35 -18.43 6.16
N SER A 19 15.78 -17.66 5.18
CA SER A 19 17.04 -16.96 5.21
C SER A 19 16.88 -15.51 4.82
N ALA A 20 17.44 -14.62 5.64
CA ALA A 20 17.53 -13.20 5.42
C ALA A 20 18.93 -12.88 4.86
N HIS A 21 18.98 -12.43 3.62
CA HIS A 21 20.22 -12.10 2.91
C HIS A 21 20.24 -10.61 2.55
N VAL A 22 21.20 -9.88 3.10
CA VAL A 22 21.51 -8.50 2.71
C VAL A 22 22.25 -8.54 1.37
N ILE A 23 21.54 -8.33 0.27
CA ILE A 23 22.11 -8.40 -1.09
C ILE A 23 22.76 -7.09 -1.54
N ALA A 24 22.42 -5.98 -0.91
CA ALA A 24 23.11 -4.70 -1.07
C ALA A 24 22.90 -3.82 0.17
N SER A 25 23.96 -3.19 0.65
CA SER A 25 23.91 -2.19 1.72
C SER A 25 25.14 -1.26 1.64
N PRO A 26 25.17 -0.13 2.37
CA PRO A 26 26.33 0.75 2.40
C PRO A 26 27.64 0.10 2.86
N VAL A 27 27.56 -1.02 3.59
CA VAL A 27 28.72 -1.62 4.26
C VAL A 27 28.97 -3.09 3.86
N GLY A 28 28.33 -3.59 2.80
CA GLY A 28 28.54 -4.97 2.29
C GLY A 28 27.29 -5.87 2.25
N GLN A 29 27.51 -7.17 2.34
CA GLN A 29 26.49 -8.22 2.25
C GLN A 29 26.67 -9.21 3.38
N GLU A 30 25.56 -9.70 3.93
CA GLU A 30 25.55 -10.64 5.05
C GLU A 30 24.29 -11.51 5.01
N ARG A 31 24.33 -12.68 5.65
CA ARG A 31 23.20 -13.62 5.65
C ARG A 31 22.97 -14.23 7.03
N HIS A 32 21.70 -14.48 7.35
CA HIS A 32 21.27 -15.17 8.56
C HIS A 32 20.06 -16.05 8.30
N ASP A 33 20.08 -17.28 8.80
CA ASP A 33 18.95 -18.21 8.74
C ASP A 33 18.08 -18.07 10.00
N PHE A 34 16.75 -18.10 9.84
CA PHE A 34 15.80 -17.88 10.93
C PHE A 34 14.52 -18.72 10.76
N THR A 35 13.78 -18.86 11.86
CA THR A 35 12.39 -19.35 11.88
C THR A 35 11.48 -18.28 12.44
N LEU A 36 10.21 -18.32 12.06
CA LEU A 36 9.20 -17.48 12.67
C LEU A 36 8.42 -18.31 13.69
N ASP A 37 8.69 -18.05 14.95
CA ASP A 37 8.03 -18.76 16.05
C ASP A 37 6.69 -18.12 16.38
N PHE A 38 5.83 -17.87 15.38
CA PHE A 38 4.45 -17.44 15.60
C PHE A 38 3.53 -18.65 15.53
N THR A 39 2.69 -18.84 16.55
CA THR A 39 1.60 -19.81 16.45
C THR A 39 0.53 -19.30 15.49
N GLU A 40 -0.18 -20.22 14.84
CA GLU A 40 -1.29 -19.86 13.94
C GLU A 40 -2.34 -19.01 14.66
N GLN A 41 -2.63 -19.34 15.93
CA GLN A 41 -3.60 -18.62 16.71
C GLN A 41 -3.16 -17.20 17.08
N GLU A 42 -1.88 -17.01 17.40
CA GLU A 42 -1.32 -15.69 17.65
C GLU A 42 -1.47 -14.78 16.43
N LEU A 43 -1.15 -15.29 15.23
CA LEU A 43 -1.38 -14.55 13.98
C LEU A 43 -2.88 -14.27 13.82
N ARG A 44 -3.75 -15.27 13.91
CA ARG A 44 -5.20 -15.06 13.75
C ARG A 44 -5.76 -13.98 14.67
N THR A 45 -5.41 -14.02 15.96
CA THR A 45 -5.85 -13.02 16.94
C THR A 45 -5.27 -11.65 16.62
N PHE A 46 -3.99 -11.58 16.27
CA PHE A 46 -3.33 -10.33 15.90
C PHE A 46 -3.99 -9.67 14.68
N PHE A 47 -4.20 -10.43 13.62
CA PHE A 47 -4.82 -9.96 12.38
C PHE A 47 -6.27 -9.54 12.63
N TRP A 48 -7.06 -10.32 13.38
CA TRP A 48 -8.43 -9.92 13.75
C TRP A 48 -8.48 -8.61 14.56
N LEU A 49 -7.65 -8.48 15.61
CA LEU A 49 -7.59 -7.27 16.44
C LEU A 49 -7.06 -6.04 15.68
N SER A 50 -6.19 -6.26 14.69
CA SER A 50 -5.65 -5.19 13.85
C SER A 50 -6.54 -4.86 12.64
N GLY A 51 -7.72 -5.49 12.51
CA GLY A 51 -8.64 -5.26 11.38
C GLY A 51 -8.13 -5.83 10.05
N ARG A 52 -7.17 -6.76 10.10
CA ARG A 52 -6.56 -7.41 8.93
C ARG A 52 -7.17 -8.80 8.74
N ALA A 53 -7.64 -9.12 7.53
CA ALA A 53 -8.11 -10.46 7.19
C ALA A 53 -7.02 -11.20 6.38
N LEU A 54 -6.69 -12.43 6.80
CA LEU A 54 -5.65 -13.27 6.17
C LEU A 54 -6.26 -14.38 5.32
N ARG A 55 -5.54 -14.75 4.25
CA ARG A 55 -5.78 -15.95 3.43
C ARG A 55 -5.28 -17.24 4.11
N LEU A 56 -4.38 -17.12 5.08
CA LEU A 56 -3.76 -18.21 5.85
C LEU A 56 -4.71 -19.08 6.71
N VAL A 57 -6.02 -18.78 6.79
CA VAL A 57 -6.96 -19.46 7.71
C VAL A 57 -7.78 -20.59 7.06
N ARG A 58 -7.40 -21.08 5.87
CA ARG A 58 -8.00 -22.31 5.32
C ARG A 58 -7.24 -23.53 5.83
N LEU A 59 -7.52 -23.98 7.07
CA LEU A 59 -7.63 -25.40 7.47
C LEU A 59 -7.89 -25.55 8.99
N VAL A 60 -9.15 -25.81 9.32
CA VAL A 60 -9.67 -26.56 10.48
C VAL A 60 -9.56 -25.94 11.88
N ALA A 61 -10.70 -25.99 12.58
CA ALA A 61 -10.90 -25.58 13.96
C ALA A 61 -10.13 -26.46 14.95
N THR A 62 -9.49 -25.85 15.95
CA THR A 62 -9.69 -26.18 17.37
C THR A 62 -9.16 -25.07 18.27
N SER A 63 -9.83 -24.93 19.41
CA SER A 63 -9.68 -23.90 20.42
C SER A 63 -8.53 -24.16 21.39
N ALA A 64 -7.74 -23.13 21.70
CA ALA A 64 -7.04 -23.01 22.98
C ALA A 64 -6.82 -21.53 23.34
N THR A 65 -6.90 -21.17 24.61
CA THR A 65 -6.63 -19.84 25.13
C THR A 65 -5.14 -19.48 25.03
N SER A 66 -4.79 -18.41 24.31
CA SER A 66 -3.45 -17.79 24.29
C SER A 66 -3.57 -16.26 24.35
N SER A 67 -2.63 -15.61 25.03
CA SER A 67 -2.56 -14.15 25.21
C SER A 67 -2.48 -13.42 23.87
N ALA A 68 -3.34 -12.42 23.66
CA ALA A 68 -3.33 -11.61 22.45
C ALA A 68 -1.96 -10.91 22.26
N LEU A 69 -1.36 -11.07 21.07
CA LEU A 69 -0.18 -10.33 20.66
C LEU A 69 -0.50 -8.84 20.51
N THR A 70 0.29 -7.97 21.13
CA THR A 70 0.25 -6.52 20.86
C THR A 70 1.03 -6.19 19.58
N PRO A 71 0.74 -5.08 18.88
CA PRO A 71 1.55 -4.61 17.73
C PRO A 71 3.03 -4.49 18.04
N THR A 72 3.37 -4.02 19.24
CA THR A 72 4.76 -3.91 19.69
C THR A 72 5.41 -5.29 19.81
N THR A 73 4.80 -6.22 20.57
CA THR A 73 5.37 -7.56 20.77
C THR A 73 5.45 -8.36 19.47
N PHE A 74 4.48 -8.18 18.57
CA PHE A 74 4.53 -8.74 17.22
C PHE A 74 5.73 -8.18 16.45
N GLY A 75 5.89 -6.85 16.46
CA GLY A 75 6.98 -6.13 15.81
C GLY A 75 8.37 -6.50 16.30
N GLU A 76 8.53 -6.66 17.61
CA GLU A 76 9.76 -7.09 18.28
C GLU A 76 10.14 -8.50 17.86
N ARG A 77 9.20 -9.46 17.96
CA ARG A 77 9.43 -10.86 17.57
C ARG A 77 9.78 -11.00 16.09
N LEU A 78 9.08 -10.26 15.22
CA LEU A 78 9.35 -10.27 13.78
C LEU A 78 10.75 -9.70 13.49
N TYR A 79 11.12 -8.60 14.13
CA TYR A 79 12.44 -7.99 13.97
C TYR A 79 13.55 -8.90 14.49
N ASP A 80 13.41 -9.46 15.70
CA ASP A 80 14.44 -10.28 16.31
C ASP A 80 14.69 -11.60 15.56
N ALA A 81 13.66 -12.15 14.91
CA ALA A 81 13.82 -13.31 14.03
C ALA A 81 14.57 -12.95 12.74
N VAL A 82 14.14 -11.90 12.04
CA VAL A 82 14.63 -11.57 10.69
C VAL A 82 15.98 -10.83 10.74
N VAL A 83 16.16 -9.95 11.71
CA VAL A 83 17.33 -9.06 11.87
C VAL A 83 18.13 -9.49 13.09
N ALA A 84 18.83 -10.62 12.94
CA ALA A 84 19.70 -11.20 13.95
C ALA A 84 21.12 -11.42 13.44
N GLY A 85 22.03 -11.68 14.38
CA GLY A 85 23.43 -12.03 14.10
C GLY A 85 24.14 -11.07 13.12
N PRO A 86 24.75 -11.60 12.03
CA PRO A 86 25.44 -10.77 11.04
C PRO A 86 24.55 -9.72 10.39
N VAL A 87 23.28 -10.03 10.09
CA VAL A 87 22.32 -9.09 9.48
C VAL A 87 22.06 -7.90 10.40
N ARG A 88 21.92 -8.13 11.71
CA ARG A 88 21.77 -7.05 12.71
C ARG A 88 23.00 -6.14 12.75
N THR A 89 24.18 -6.75 12.76
CA THR A 89 25.45 -6.01 12.73
C THR A 89 25.56 -5.16 11.48
N GLN A 90 25.16 -5.73 10.33
CA GLN A 90 25.14 -5.06 9.04
C GLN A 90 24.17 -3.87 9.01
N LEU A 91 22.96 -4.03 9.56
CA LEU A 91 21.98 -2.95 9.65
C LEU A 91 22.51 -1.79 10.50
N ARG A 92 23.05 -2.07 11.69
CA ARG A 92 23.60 -1.02 12.58
C ARG A 92 24.73 -0.25 11.91
N ARG A 93 25.69 -0.95 11.30
CA ARG A 93 26.80 -0.30 10.58
C ARG A 93 26.31 0.54 9.40
N SER A 94 25.27 0.07 8.71
CA SER A 94 24.65 0.82 7.61
C SER A 94 23.97 2.10 8.11
N LEU A 95 23.27 2.02 9.24
CA LEU A 95 22.66 3.18 9.89
C LEU A 95 23.70 4.21 10.31
N ASP A 96 24.79 3.78 10.94
CA ASP A 96 25.89 4.64 11.35
C ASP A 96 26.55 5.32 10.13
N ALA A 97 26.76 4.56 9.05
CA ALA A 97 27.38 5.05 7.82
C ALA A 97 26.55 6.12 7.10
N VAL A 98 25.22 5.99 7.07
CA VAL A 98 24.34 7.01 6.45
C VAL A 98 24.13 8.21 7.36
N ALA A 99 24.08 8.01 8.68
CA ALA A 99 23.93 9.09 9.65
C ALA A 99 25.12 10.05 9.59
N ALA A 100 26.34 9.54 9.39
CA ALA A 100 27.55 10.35 9.20
C ALA A 100 27.49 11.25 7.94
N GLN A 101 26.56 11.00 7.02
CA GLN A 101 26.39 11.73 5.76
C GLN A 101 25.07 12.53 5.70
N ASP A 102 24.33 12.62 6.80
CA ASP A 102 22.99 13.24 6.84
C ASP A 102 22.01 12.61 5.83
N LYS A 103 22.11 11.28 5.65
CA LYS A 103 21.27 10.48 4.77
C LYS A 103 20.39 9.52 5.58
N GLY A 104 19.25 9.13 5.00
CA GLY A 104 18.44 8.03 5.51
C GLY A 104 18.88 6.66 4.97
N LEU A 105 18.40 5.58 5.60
CA LEU A 105 18.58 4.21 5.14
C LEU A 105 17.23 3.60 4.77
N ARG A 106 16.94 3.48 3.47
CA ARG A 106 15.72 2.81 2.99
C ARG A 106 15.88 1.30 3.05
N ILE A 107 15.08 0.64 3.88
CA ILE A 107 15.06 -0.82 4.00
C ILE A 107 14.11 -1.36 2.92
N ARG A 108 14.66 -2.08 1.94
CA ARG A 108 13.90 -2.70 0.85
C ARG A 108 13.77 -4.20 1.10
N LEU A 109 12.55 -4.66 1.31
CA LEU A 109 12.22 -6.07 1.54
C LEU A 109 11.92 -6.76 0.22
N TRP A 110 12.72 -7.75 -0.16
CA TRP A 110 12.49 -8.58 -1.32
C TRP A 110 11.86 -9.90 -0.89
N LEU A 111 10.54 -10.01 -1.08
CA LEU A 111 9.70 -11.10 -0.57
C LEU A 111 9.13 -11.98 -1.68
N SER A 112 9.60 -11.83 -2.92
CA SER A 112 9.05 -12.53 -4.10
C SER A 112 9.12 -14.06 -4.03
N HIS A 113 10.02 -14.60 -3.21
CA HIS A 113 10.22 -16.04 -3.03
C HIS A 113 9.53 -16.61 -1.79
N VAL A 114 8.82 -15.78 -1.03
CA VAL A 114 8.16 -16.12 0.25
C VAL A 114 6.83 -15.37 0.38
N PRO A 115 5.85 -15.63 -0.51
CA PRO A 115 4.59 -14.88 -0.57
C PRO A 115 3.81 -14.88 0.75
N GLU A 116 3.92 -15.94 1.55
CA GLU A 116 3.32 -16.03 2.88
C GLU A 116 3.87 -14.97 3.86
N LEU A 117 5.12 -14.56 3.69
CA LEU A 117 5.74 -13.51 4.49
C LEU A 117 5.37 -12.11 4.00
N ALA A 118 4.94 -11.97 2.74
CA ALA A 118 4.49 -10.68 2.21
C ALA A 118 3.22 -10.16 2.92
N GLU A 119 2.38 -11.08 3.44
CA GLU A 119 1.14 -10.77 4.17
C GLU A 119 1.41 -10.19 5.58
N LEU A 120 2.62 -10.38 6.11
CA LEU A 120 2.98 -9.86 7.43
C LEU A 120 3.05 -8.31 7.44
N PRO A 121 2.64 -7.65 8.54
CA PRO A 121 2.75 -6.21 8.72
C PRO A 121 4.19 -5.82 9.07
N TRP A 122 5.04 -5.76 8.06
CA TRP A 122 6.41 -5.26 8.18
C TRP A 122 6.48 -3.82 8.70
N GLU A 123 5.38 -3.08 8.60
CA GLU A 123 5.20 -1.74 9.15
C GLU A 123 5.27 -1.71 10.69
N TYR A 124 5.07 -2.86 11.37
CA TYR A 124 5.24 -2.95 12.83
C TYR A 124 6.65 -3.31 13.27
N LEU A 125 7.62 -3.49 12.37
CA LEU A 125 9.00 -3.82 12.75
C LEU A 125 9.53 -2.87 13.84
N TYR A 126 9.86 -3.45 14.99
CA TYR A 126 10.39 -2.73 16.14
C TYR A 126 11.79 -3.23 16.45
N ALA A 127 12.78 -2.37 16.22
CA ALA A 127 14.17 -2.70 16.46
C ALA A 127 14.47 -2.65 17.96
N THR A 128 14.42 -3.81 18.62
CA THR A 128 14.65 -3.96 20.07
C THR A 128 16.00 -3.43 20.51
N ASP A 129 17.04 -3.65 19.70
CA ASP A 129 18.40 -3.20 19.97
C ASP A 129 18.63 -1.70 19.72
N LEU A 130 17.68 -1.03 19.06
CA LEU A 130 17.64 0.43 18.85
C LEU A 130 16.57 1.13 19.70
N GLY A 131 15.66 0.36 20.32
CA GLY A 131 14.53 0.88 21.10
C GLY A 131 13.55 1.72 20.28
N ARG A 132 13.34 1.42 18.99
CA ARG A 132 12.45 2.21 18.12
C ARG A 132 11.79 1.39 17.01
N ALA A 133 10.61 1.84 16.57
CA ALA A 133 9.99 1.37 15.34
C ALA A 133 10.79 1.81 14.11
N LEU A 134 10.99 0.90 13.15
CA LEU A 134 11.73 1.22 11.92
C LEU A 134 10.85 1.94 10.90
N ALA A 135 9.66 1.40 10.59
CA ALA A 135 8.82 1.91 9.51
C ALA A 135 8.17 3.28 9.79
N ASN A 136 8.14 3.70 11.06
CA ASN A 136 7.55 4.99 11.47
C ASN A 136 8.57 6.14 11.49
N ALA A 137 9.86 5.83 11.31
CA ALA A 137 10.92 6.82 11.29
C ALA A 137 11.17 7.27 9.84
N THR A 138 11.24 8.58 9.63
CA THR A 138 11.48 9.14 8.28
C THR A 138 12.88 8.76 7.78
N GLU A 139 13.81 8.46 8.68
CA GLU A 139 15.17 8.04 8.37
C GLU A 139 15.27 6.59 7.91
N THR A 140 14.27 5.75 8.22
CA THR A 140 14.30 4.31 7.92
C THR A 140 13.02 3.79 7.25
N PRO A 141 12.63 4.33 6.09
CA PRO A 141 11.44 3.84 5.40
C PRO A 141 11.59 2.36 5.04
N VAL A 142 10.59 1.56 5.41
CA VAL A 142 10.50 0.13 5.07
C VAL A 142 9.61 -0.02 3.85
N VAL A 143 10.15 -0.57 2.77
CA VAL A 143 9.49 -0.68 1.47
C VAL A 143 9.48 -2.13 1.03
N ARG A 144 8.32 -2.68 0.67
CA ARG A 144 8.25 -3.95 -0.06
C ARG A 144 8.68 -3.70 -1.51
N TYR A 145 9.76 -4.32 -1.94
CA TYR A 145 10.27 -4.15 -3.30
C TYR A 145 9.58 -5.14 -4.25
N LEU A 146 9.00 -4.61 -5.32
CA LEU A 146 8.52 -5.39 -6.45
C LEU A 146 9.58 -5.31 -7.54
N ASP A 147 9.96 -6.46 -8.09
CA ASP A 147 10.91 -6.52 -9.21
C ASP A 147 10.21 -6.03 -10.48
N LEU A 148 10.27 -4.72 -10.71
CA LEU A 148 9.71 -4.05 -11.88
C LEU A 148 10.83 -3.85 -12.90
N ALA A 149 10.53 -4.17 -14.16
CA ALA A 149 11.53 -4.21 -15.23
C ALA A 149 12.15 -2.85 -15.56
N GLU A 150 11.49 -1.73 -15.22
CA GLU A 150 11.96 -0.39 -15.59
C GLU A 150 11.90 0.60 -14.40
N PRO A 151 13.00 1.32 -14.10
CA PRO A 151 12.96 2.41 -13.16
C PRO A 151 12.18 3.58 -13.76
N GLU A 152 11.07 3.93 -13.13
CA GLU A 152 10.21 4.98 -13.63
C GLU A 152 10.82 6.37 -13.41
N ALA A 153 10.72 7.23 -14.43
CA ALA A 153 11.31 8.56 -14.40
C ALA A 153 10.67 9.41 -13.30
N ILE A 154 11.49 9.91 -12.36
CA ILE A 154 11.07 10.92 -11.39
C ILE A 154 10.65 12.17 -12.16
N MET A 155 9.35 12.42 -12.22
CA MET A 155 8.78 13.62 -12.83
C MET A 155 8.36 14.59 -11.73
N THR A 156 8.93 15.79 -11.74
CA THR A 156 8.49 16.88 -10.87
C THR A 156 7.12 17.37 -11.33
N MET A 157 6.07 17.10 -10.54
CA MET A 157 4.76 17.69 -10.78
C MET A 157 4.81 19.18 -10.45
N ARG A 158 4.29 20.00 -11.38
CA ARG A 158 4.17 21.45 -11.16
C ARG A 158 2.70 21.78 -10.85
N PRO A 159 2.43 22.69 -9.92
CA PRO A 159 1.09 23.19 -9.68
C PRO A 159 0.42 23.77 -10.95
N PRO A 160 -0.92 23.66 -11.08
CA PRO A 160 -1.79 22.92 -10.18
C PRO A 160 -1.69 21.39 -10.39
N LEU A 161 -1.70 20.65 -9.29
CA LEU A 161 -1.93 19.21 -9.30
C LEU A 161 -3.38 18.93 -9.73
N ARG A 162 -3.58 18.23 -10.85
CA ARG A 162 -4.89 18.00 -11.46
C ARG A 162 -5.42 16.63 -11.05
N ILE A 163 -6.45 16.62 -10.22
CA ILE A 163 -7.05 15.43 -9.62
C ILE A 163 -8.41 15.19 -10.27
N LEU A 164 -8.58 14.00 -10.87
CA LEU A 164 -9.86 13.50 -11.35
C LEU A 164 -10.44 12.53 -10.31
N GLY A 165 -11.50 12.95 -9.63
CA GLY A 165 -12.29 12.11 -8.74
C GLY A 165 -13.26 11.23 -9.52
N ILE A 166 -13.28 9.94 -9.23
CA ILE A 166 -14.29 9.01 -9.72
C ILE A 166 -15.04 8.47 -8.51
N VAL A 167 -16.36 8.72 -8.49
CA VAL A 167 -17.23 8.46 -7.34
C VAL A 167 -18.30 7.50 -7.82
N SER A 168 -18.25 6.25 -7.35
CA SER A 168 -19.08 5.13 -7.82
C SER A 168 -19.88 4.53 -6.67
N ASP A 169 -21.20 4.45 -6.81
CA ASP A 169 -22.13 3.81 -5.85
C ASP A 169 -23.20 3.02 -6.62
N PRO A 170 -22.82 1.88 -7.24
CA PRO A 170 -23.73 1.11 -8.07
C PRO A 170 -24.92 0.57 -7.27
N SER A 171 -26.09 0.58 -7.89
CA SER A 171 -27.40 0.29 -7.26
C SER A 171 -27.59 -1.15 -6.77
N ASP A 172 -26.78 -2.09 -7.26
CA ASP A 172 -26.77 -3.51 -6.90
C ASP A 172 -25.66 -3.87 -5.89
N ALA A 173 -24.91 -2.88 -5.39
CA ALA A 173 -23.93 -3.03 -4.31
C ALA A 173 -24.43 -2.43 -2.98
N PRO A 174 -23.84 -2.80 -1.83
CA PRO A 174 -24.20 -2.20 -0.54
C PRO A 174 -23.85 -0.70 -0.51
N HIS A 175 -24.85 0.18 -0.45
CA HIS A 175 -24.64 1.63 -0.52
C HIS A 175 -23.54 2.17 0.40
N LEU A 176 -22.68 3.00 -0.19
CA LEU A 176 -21.67 3.78 0.50
C LEU A 176 -22.09 5.24 0.59
N ASN A 177 -21.58 5.96 1.58
CA ASN A 177 -21.82 7.40 1.67
C ASN A 177 -20.82 8.19 0.80
N VAL A 178 -20.75 7.85 -0.49
CA VAL A 178 -19.76 8.39 -1.43
C VAL A 178 -19.87 9.91 -1.61
N GLU A 179 -21.08 10.47 -1.44
CA GLU A 179 -21.31 11.92 -1.47
C GLU A 179 -20.75 12.64 -0.24
N GLN A 180 -20.77 11.98 0.93
CA GLN A 180 -20.08 12.50 2.10
C GLN A 180 -18.57 12.46 1.88
N GLU A 181 -18.03 11.36 1.37
CA GLU A 181 -16.59 11.25 1.10
C GLU A 181 -16.12 12.26 0.06
N TRP A 182 -16.88 12.46 -1.02
CA TRP A 182 -16.61 13.47 -2.03
C TRP A 182 -16.58 14.89 -1.45
N ARG A 183 -17.58 15.25 -0.64
CA ARG A 183 -17.63 16.56 0.03
C ARG A 183 -16.43 16.74 0.98
N GLN A 184 -16.11 15.71 1.76
CA GLN A 184 -14.98 15.77 2.68
C GLN A 184 -13.64 15.91 1.96
N LEU A 185 -13.45 15.23 0.82
CA LEU A 185 -12.27 15.42 -0.02
C LEU A 185 -12.21 16.84 -0.58
N HIS A 186 -13.33 17.36 -1.10
CA HIS A 186 -13.43 18.72 -1.60
C HIS A 186 -13.05 19.75 -0.52
N ASP A 187 -13.65 19.63 0.67
CA ASP A 187 -13.38 20.51 1.82
C ASP A 187 -11.93 20.42 2.29
N ALA A 188 -11.37 19.20 2.31
CA ALA A 188 -9.97 18.97 2.69
C ALA A 188 -8.98 19.64 1.72
N LEU A 189 -9.36 19.83 0.46
CA LEU A 189 -8.52 20.41 -0.59
C LEU A 189 -8.88 21.86 -0.93
N ALA A 190 -9.90 22.44 -0.30
CA ALA A 190 -10.39 23.78 -0.60
C ALA A 190 -9.32 24.87 -0.43
N ASP A 191 -8.50 24.80 0.63
CA ASP A 191 -7.37 25.73 0.84
C ASP A 191 -6.36 25.65 -0.31
N LEU A 192 -5.93 24.43 -0.67
CA LEU A 192 -4.97 24.20 -1.76
C LEU A 192 -5.53 24.65 -3.11
N ALA A 193 -6.82 24.42 -3.35
CA ALA A 193 -7.50 24.87 -4.55
C ALA A 193 -7.60 26.40 -4.62
N SER A 194 -7.93 27.08 -3.51
CA SER A 194 -7.99 28.54 -3.45
C SER A 194 -6.64 29.21 -3.74
N ARG A 195 -5.54 28.50 -3.43
CA ARG A 195 -4.15 28.92 -3.70
C ARG A 195 -3.66 28.54 -5.11
N GLY A 196 -4.49 27.89 -5.93
CA GLY A 196 -4.12 27.42 -7.27
C GLY A 196 -3.13 26.26 -7.27
N LEU A 197 -2.96 25.56 -6.14
CA LEU A 197 -2.03 24.43 -6.02
C LEU A 197 -2.64 23.11 -6.48
N VAL A 198 -3.97 22.98 -6.41
CA VAL A 198 -4.71 21.78 -6.79
C VAL A 198 -5.94 22.18 -7.60
N THR A 199 -6.32 21.36 -8.58
CA THR A 199 -7.66 21.38 -9.17
C THR A 199 -8.31 20.03 -8.98
N LEU A 200 -9.51 20.01 -8.39
CA LEU A 200 -10.30 18.81 -8.18
C LEU A 200 -11.50 18.82 -9.13
N GLU A 201 -11.59 17.82 -10.00
CA GLU A 201 -12.70 17.61 -10.93
C GLU A 201 -13.40 16.30 -10.59
N ARG A 202 -14.74 16.30 -10.56
CA ARG A 202 -15.52 15.06 -10.48
C ARG A 202 -15.82 14.56 -11.89
N LEU A 203 -15.60 13.27 -12.13
CA LEU A 203 -16.08 12.61 -13.35
C LEU A 203 -17.62 12.66 -13.35
N SER A 204 -18.21 13.06 -14.48
CA SER A 204 -19.66 13.28 -14.58
C SER A 204 -20.48 12.01 -14.35
N GLU A 205 -19.95 10.88 -14.82
CA GLU A 205 -20.54 9.54 -14.67
C GLU A 205 -19.38 8.59 -14.36
N PRO A 206 -19.48 7.70 -13.37
CA PRO A 206 -18.41 6.77 -13.03
C PRO A 206 -18.38 5.56 -13.98
N THR A 207 -18.51 5.79 -15.29
CA THR A 207 -18.46 4.77 -16.34
C THR A 207 -17.10 4.78 -17.06
N VAL A 208 -16.70 3.64 -17.64
CA VAL A 208 -15.49 3.57 -18.48
C VAL A 208 -15.54 4.52 -19.65
N ALA A 209 -16.70 4.61 -20.30
CA ALA A 209 -16.86 5.46 -21.47
C ALA A 209 -16.63 6.94 -21.10
N ALA A 210 -17.13 7.38 -19.93
CA ALA A 210 -16.88 8.72 -19.42
C ALA A 210 -15.41 8.93 -19.06
N LEU A 211 -14.78 7.97 -18.37
CA LEU A 211 -13.36 8.04 -18.03
C LEU A 211 -12.48 8.15 -19.29
N GLN A 212 -12.70 7.30 -20.29
CA GLN A 212 -12.00 7.35 -21.57
C GLN A 212 -12.18 8.70 -22.28
N ARG A 213 -13.42 9.22 -22.32
CA ARG A 213 -13.69 10.55 -22.91
C ARG A 213 -12.94 11.64 -22.16
N ARG A 214 -12.86 11.56 -20.83
CA ARG A 214 -12.18 12.56 -20.00
C ARG A 214 -10.65 12.50 -20.14
N LEU A 215 -10.06 11.31 -20.19
CA LEU A 215 -8.61 11.13 -20.34
C LEU A 215 -8.09 11.65 -21.69
N ARG A 216 -8.94 11.70 -22.73
CA ARG A 216 -8.60 12.30 -24.04
C ARG A 216 -8.53 13.84 -24.04
N ARG A 217 -8.89 14.50 -22.93
CA ARG A 217 -8.89 15.97 -22.80
C ARG A 217 -7.61 16.45 -22.13
N ASP A 218 -7.73 17.47 -21.29
CA ASP A 218 -6.68 18.07 -20.50
C ASP A 218 -5.89 17.04 -19.66
N PRO A 219 -4.58 17.30 -19.43
CA PRO A 219 -3.76 16.50 -18.53
C PRO A 219 -4.40 16.29 -17.16
N ILE A 220 -4.22 15.09 -16.63
CA ILE A 220 -4.59 14.67 -15.28
C ILE A 220 -3.33 14.08 -14.65
N HIS A 221 -3.08 14.45 -13.41
CA HIS A 221 -1.93 13.97 -12.64
C HIS A 221 -2.34 12.85 -11.68
N VAL A 222 -3.57 12.90 -11.17
CA VAL A 222 -4.07 11.93 -10.19
C VAL A 222 -5.47 11.47 -10.56
N VAL A 223 -5.72 10.16 -10.50
CA VAL A 223 -7.08 9.59 -10.42
C VAL A 223 -7.35 9.26 -8.96
N HIS A 224 -8.44 9.77 -8.38
CA HIS A 224 -8.88 9.44 -7.04
C HIS A 224 -10.19 8.68 -7.11
N PHE A 225 -10.18 7.38 -6.80
CA PHE A 225 -11.36 6.53 -6.80
C PHE A 225 -11.98 6.47 -5.40
N ILE A 226 -13.31 6.69 -5.34
CA ILE A 226 -14.16 6.54 -4.17
C ILE A 226 -15.26 5.55 -4.55
N GLY A 227 -15.32 4.40 -3.87
CA GLY A 227 -16.34 3.40 -4.13
C GLY A 227 -15.90 2.00 -3.67
N HIS A 228 -16.54 0.99 -4.25
CA HIS A 228 -16.26 -0.41 -3.92
C HIS A 228 -15.10 -0.99 -4.71
N GLY A 229 -14.38 -1.90 -4.05
CA GLY A 229 -13.58 -2.90 -4.70
C GLY A 229 -14.28 -4.26 -4.58
N ASP A 230 -14.00 -5.14 -5.51
CA ASP A 230 -14.52 -6.50 -5.56
C ASP A 230 -13.37 -7.50 -5.76
N PHE A 231 -13.57 -8.76 -5.41
CA PHE A 231 -12.59 -9.82 -5.62
C PHE A 231 -13.21 -10.95 -6.44
N VAL A 232 -12.73 -11.12 -7.67
CA VAL A 232 -13.14 -12.22 -8.54
C VAL A 232 -12.05 -13.29 -8.49
N GLU A 233 -12.38 -14.50 -8.00
CA GLU A 233 -11.39 -15.56 -7.70
C GLU A 233 -10.45 -15.89 -8.88
N GLU A 234 -10.93 -15.76 -10.11
CA GLU A 234 -10.20 -16.00 -11.36
C GLU A 234 -9.42 -14.79 -11.90
N ARG A 235 -9.82 -13.56 -11.53
CA ARG A 235 -9.28 -12.29 -12.11
C ARG A 235 -8.57 -11.41 -11.09
N GLY A 236 -8.61 -11.76 -9.81
CA GLY A 236 -8.08 -10.96 -8.72
C GLY A 236 -9.00 -9.80 -8.33
N GLY A 237 -8.40 -8.75 -7.75
CA GLY A 237 -9.13 -7.55 -7.33
C GLY A 237 -9.64 -6.73 -8.51
N ALA A 238 -10.80 -6.12 -8.33
CA ALA A 238 -11.47 -5.22 -9.27
C ALA A 238 -11.99 -3.97 -8.55
N LEU A 239 -12.20 -2.88 -9.30
CA LEU A 239 -12.96 -1.72 -8.86
C LEU A 239 -14.38 -1.80 -9.45
N LEU A 240 -15.40 -1.45 -8.67
CA LEU A 240 -16.76 -1.38 -9.19
C LEU A 240 -17.03 0.02 -9.73
N PHE A 241 -17.07 0.13 -11.05
CA PHE A 241 -17.68 1.27 -11.75
C PHE A 241 -19.17 1.03 -11.96
N GLU A 242 -19.83 1.99 -12.59
CA GLU A 242 -21.21 1.87 -13.04
C GLU A 242 -21.27 1.56 -14.55
N ASP A 243 -22.31 0.84 -14.95
CA ASP A 243 -22.75 0.74 -16.34
C ASP A 243 -23.78 1.84 -16.69
N GLU A 244 -24.32 1.81 -17.91
CA GLU A 244 -25.30 2.82 -18.36
C GLU A 244 -26.63 2.77 -17.58
N SER A 245 -26.90 1.70 -16.85
CA SER A 245 -28.09 1.54 -16.00
C SER A 245 -27.84 1.91 -14.54
N GLY A 246 -26.61 2.23 -14.16
CA GLY A 246 -26.21 2.47 -12.77
C GLY A 246 -26.01 1.18 -11.97
N ALA A 247 -25.85 0.04 -12.64
CA ALA A 247 -25.49 -1.24 -12.02
C ALA A 247 -23.98 -1.45 -12.00
N SER A 248 -23.52 -2.39 -11.19
CA SER A 248 -22.10 -2.64 -10.97
C SER A 248 -21.44 -3.18 -12.24
N ARG A 249 -20.34 -2.54 -12.61
CA ARG A 249 -19.41 -3.01 -13.63
C ARG A 249 -18.03 -3.21 -13.02
N PRO A 250 -17.64 -4.47 -12.73
CA PRO A 250 -16.29 -4.77 -12.25
C PRO A 250 -15.24 -4.46 -13.31
N ILE A 251 -14.17 -3.79 -12.90
CA ILE A 251 -13.01 -3.47 -13.74
C ILE A 251 -11.75 -4.01 -13.10
N SER A 252 -11.09 -4.92 -13.82
CA SER A 252 -9.84 -5.49 -13.35
C SER A 252 -8.72 -4.46 -13.40
N ALA A 253 -7.66 -4.73 -12.65
CA ALA A 253 -6.48 -3.88 -12.66
C ALA A 253 -5.80 -3.79 -14.03
N GLU A 254 -5.84 -4.85 -14.84
CA GLU A 254 -5.37 -4.86 -16.23
C GLU A 254 -6.20 -3.94 -17.12
N GLU A 255 -7.54 -4.03 -17.03
CA GLU A 255 -8.41 -3.15 -17.80
C GLU A 255 -8.19 -1.69 -17.41
N LEU A 256 -8.13 -1.41 -16.10
CA LEU A 256 -7.84 -0.06 -15.61
C LEU A 256 -6.46 0.43 -16.06
N ALA A 257 -5.42 -0.41 -15.98
CA ALA A 257 -4.09 -0.05 -16.46
C ALA A 257 -4.10 0.29 -17.96
N MET A 258 -4.79 -0.50 -18.79
CA MET A 258 -4.91 -0.23 -20.22
C MET A 258 -5.61 1.10 -20.51
N LEU A 259 -6.57 1.51 -19.68
CA LEU A 259 -7.23 2.82 -19.79
C LEU A 259 -6.28 3.97 -19.43
N LEU A 260 -5.42 3.76 -18.42
CA LEU A 260 -4.57 4.78 -17.83
C LEU A 260 -3.20 4.92 -18.51
N GLN A 261 -2.64 3.85 -19.08
CA GLN A 261 -1.27 3.76 -19.59
C GLN A 261 -0.94 4.80 -20.70
N SER A 262 -1.95 5.21 -21.47
CA SER A 262 -1.75 6.19 -22.55
C SER A 262 -1.70 7.63 -22.04
N HIS A 263 -2.10 7.87 -20.79
CA HIS A 263 -2.16 9.20 -20.21
C HIS A 263 -0.83 9.56 -19.54
N ARG A 264 0.15 9.98 -20.35
CA ARG A 264 1.54 10.23 -19.92
C ARG A 264 1.70 11.22 -18.78
N SER A 265 0.72 12.05 -18.45
CA SER A 265 0.76 12.97 -17.31
C SER A 265 0.33 12.32 -15.99
N LEU A 266 -0.36 11.18 -16.03
CA LEU A 266 -0.86 10.50 -14.85
C LEU A 266 0.29 9.94 -14.02
N ARG A 267 0.31 10.27 -12.73
CA ARG A 267 1.38 9.87 -11.80
C ARG A 267 0.91 9.00 -10.67
N LEU A 268 -0.35 9.14 -10.29
CA LEU A 268 -0.90 8.50 -9.11
C LEU A 268 -2.33 8.02 -9.34
N ALA A 269 -2.63 6.79 -8.93
CA ALA A 269 -3.98 6.41 -8.56
C ALA A 269 -4.10 6.38 -7.03
N PHE A 270 -5.07 7.12 -6.50
CA PHE A 270 -5.48 7.03 -5.09
C PHE A 270 -6.75 6.17 -5.06
N LEU A 271 -6.66 4.98 -4.48
CA LEU A 271 -7.78 4.04 -4.37
C LEU A 271 -8.30 4.06 -2.93
N ASN A 272 -9.36 4.83 -2.70
CA ASN A 272 -10.01 4.91 -1.40
C ASN A 272 -11.11 3.86 -1.30
N ALA A 273 -11.00 3.00 -0.29
CA ALA A 273 -11.87 1.85 -0.05
C ALA A 273 -12.75 2.13 1.16
N CYS A 274 -14.05 2.28 0.94
CA CYS A 274 -15.01 2.72 1.95
C CYS A 274 -15.49 1.55 2.84
N GLN A 275 -15.97 1.87 4.06
CA GLN A 275 -16.30 0.93 5.15
C GLN A 275 -17.37 -0.16 4.85
N GLY A 276 -18.02 -0.17 3.69
CA GLY A 276 -19.10 -1.11 3.37
C GLY A 276 -18.67 -2.54 3.05
N ALA A 277 -17.39 -2.79 2.79
CA ALA A 277 -16.87 -4.11 2.42
C ALA A 277 -16.49 -4.97 3.65
N GLN A 278 -17.43 -5.23 4.56
CA GLN A 278 -17.19 -6.17 5.68
C GLN A 278 -17.14 -7.65 5.23
N SER A 279 -17.51 -7.94 3.99
CA SER A 279 -17.70 -9.32 3.52
C SER A 279 -16.48 -9.95 2.85
N ALA A 280 -15.44 -9.18 2.54
CA ALA A 280 -14.25 -9.70 1.85
C ALA A 280 -13.09 -9.92 2.83
N HIS A 281 -12.74 -11.19 3.06
CA HIS A 281 -11.59 -11.60 3.86
C HIS A 281 -10.22 -11.21 3.26
N THR A 282 -10.21 -10.51 2.12
CA THR A 282 -9.02 -9.97 1.45
C THR A 282 -9.38 -8.62 0.86
N ASN A 283 -8.53 -7.61 1.04
CA ASN A 283 -8.78 -6.30 0.44
C ASN A 283 -8.44 -6.33 -1.07
N PRO A 284 -9.44 -6.15 -1.95
CA PRO A 284 -9.23 -6.21 -3.39
C PRO A 284 -8.32 -5.09 -3.93
N PHE A 285 -8.28 -3.95 -3.25
CA PHE A 285 -7.49 -2.78 -3.66
C PHE A 285 -5.98 -3.02 -3.57
N ALA A 286 -5.51 -3.88 -2.66
CA ALA A 286 -4.09 -4.22 -2.56
C ALA A 286 -3.62 -4.98 -3.83
N GLY A 287 -4.43 -5.92 -4.31
CA GLY A 287 -4.17 -6.63 -5.57
C GLY A 287 -4.24 -5.71 -6.79
N VAL A 288 -5.24 -4.82 -6.82
CA VAL A 288 -5.37 -3.83 -7.90
C VAL A 288 -4.16 -2.89 -7.94
N ALA A 289 -3.73 -2.36 -6.79
CA ALA A 289 -2.61 -1.45 -6.69
C ALA A 289 -1.29 -2.06 -7.17
N GLN A 290 -0.99 -3.28 -6.70
CA GLN A 290 0.20 -3.99 -7.14
C GLN A 290 0.20 -4.19 -8.66
N LYS A 291 -0.94 -4.60 -9.22
CA LYS A 291 -1.03 -4.86 -10.65
C LYS A 291 -0.95 -3.58 -11.48
N LEU A 292 -1.57 -2.48 -11.06
CA LEU A 292 -1.45 -1.18 -11.72
C LEU A 292 0.01 -0.72 -11.81
N VAL A 293 0.78 -0.87 -10.73
CA VAL A 293 2.22 -0.55 -10.73
C VAL A 293 2.98 -1.48 -11.68
N GLN A 294 2.70 -2.78 -11.67
CA GLN A 294 3.29 -3.75 -12.62
C GLN A 294 2.96 -3.46 -14.09
N GLN A 295 1.86 -2.75 -14.35
CA GLN A 295 1.45 -2.34 -15.70
C GLN A 295 1.95 -0.92 -16.05
N GLY A 296 2.84 -0.33 -15.25
CA GLY A 296 3.53 0.92 -15.56
C GLY A 296 2.84 2.19 -15.07
N LEU A 297 1.95 2.10 -14.09
CA LEU A 297 1.48 3.30 -13.38
C LEU A 297 2.51 3.70 -12.30
N PRO A 298 3.02 4.94 -12.28
CA PRO A 298 4.14 5.32 -11.40
C PRO A 298 3.92 5.17 -9.91
N SER A 299 2.70 5.36 -9.46
CA SER A 299 2.39 5.17 -8.06
C SER A 299 0.92 4.85 -7.87
N VAL A 300 0.66 4.03 -6.86
CA VAL A 300 -0.68 3.79 -6.36
C VAL A 300 -0.65 3.93 -4.85
N LEU A 301 -1.56 4.74 -4.32
CA LEU A 301 -1.88 4.76 -2.90
C LEU A 301 -3.22 4.04 -2.74
N ALA A 302 -3.19 2.87 -2.10
CA ALA A 302 -4.39 2.09 -1.85
C ALA A 302 -4.43 1.66 -0.39
N MET A 303 -5.64 1.61 0.19
CA MET A 303 -5.81 1.09 1.54
C MET A 303 -5.65 -0.44 1.50
N GLN A 304 -4.84 -0.99 2.39
CA GLN A 304 -4.70 -2.45 2.55
C GLN A 304 -5.87 -3.05 3.34
N PHE A 305 -6.64 -2.25 4.09
CA PHE A 305 -7.79 -2.68 4.91
C PHE A 305 -8.86 -1.59 4.95
N PRO A 306 -10.11 -1.89 5.33
CA PRO A 306 -11.10 -0.87 5.62
C PRO A 306 -10.56 0.12 6.66
N VAL A 307 -10.55 1.40 6.33
CA VAL A 307 -10.15 2.50 7.22
C VAL A 307 -11.38 3.31 7.62
N SER A 308 -11.34 4.00 8.77
CA SER A 308 -12.40 4.94 9.12
C SER A 308 -12.42 6.12 8.16
N ASP A 309 -13.60 6.68 7.88
CA ASP A 309 -13.76 7.89 7.06
C ASP A 309 -12.84 9.00 7.57
N ARG A 310 -12.78 9.19 8.90
CA ARG A 310 -11.90 10.19 9.52
C ARG A 310 -10.43 9.95 9.17
N SER A 311 -9.97 8.71 9.18
CA SER A 311 -8.60 8.34 8.82
C SER A 311 -8.33 8.57 7.33
N ALA A 312 -9.26 8.17 6.46
CA ALA A 312 -9.15 8.36 5.01
C ALA A 312 -9.06 9.84 4.63
N ILE A 313 -9.90 10.70 5.23
CA ILE A 313 -9.90 12.15 5.00
C ILE A 313 -8.59 12.77 5.48
N THR A 314 -8.15 12.41 6.69
CA THR A 314 -6.90 12.94 7.26
C THR A 314 -5.72 12.57 6.37
N LEU A 315 -5.68 11.32 5.90
CA LEU A 315 -4.66 10.85 4.97
C LEU A 315 -4.71 11.61 3.64
N ALA A 316 -5.87 11.71 3.00
CA ALA A 316 -6.00 12.43 1.74
C ALA A 316 -5.56 13.90 1.87
N ARG A 317 -5.98 14.58 2.95
CA ARG A 317 -5.60 15.97 3.23
C ARG A 317 -4.09 16.14 3.35
N GLU A 318 -3.47 15.39 4.25
CA GLU A 318 -2.02 15.56 4.52
C GLU A 318 -1.18 15.07 3.33
N PHE A 319 -1.64 14.02 2.63
CA PHE A 319 -0.99 13.52 1.42
C PHE A 319 -0.98 14.57 0.31
N TYR A 320 -2.14 15.14 -0.05
CA TYR A 320 -2.20 16.14 -1.11
C TYR A 320 -1.54 17.47 -0.70
N ARG A 321 -1.57 17.83 0.59
CA ARG A 321 -0.80 18.98 1.09
C ARG A 321 0.70 18.78 0.92
N ALA A 322 1.21 17.57 1.19
CA ALA A 322 2.63 17.27 1.01
C ALA A 322 3.04 17.18 -0.46
N LEU A 323 2.09 16.89 -1.36
CA LEU A 323 2.34 16.73 -2.80
C LEU A 323 2.24 18.05 -3.60
N ALA A 324 1.46 19.02 -3.11
CA ALA A 324 1.08 20.25 -3.82
C ALA A 324 2.01 21.44 -3.57
#